data_AF-A0A413JV34-F1
#
_entry.id   AF-A0A413JV34-F1
#
_cell.length_a   1.000
_cell.length_b   1.000
_cell.length_c   1.000
_cell.angle_alpha   90.00
_cell.angle_beta   90.00
_cell.angle_gamma   90.00
#
_symmetry.space_group_name_H-M   'P 1'
#
loop_
_entity.id
_entity.type
_entity.pdbx_description
1 polymer ?
#
loop_
_entity_poly.entity_id
_entity_poly.type
_entity_poly.pdbx_seq_one_letter_code
_entity_poly.pdbx_strand_id
1 'polypeptide(L)'
;MKDMKRFYFLILGFVLYSMGIQAQNTYQGHIVFGQHHVVRKGGELNLDVSLDLETVKLGSQQMVVLTPILQSAGGGEQKQFAPVVIAGPKRYRALKRALAFGSADFDTLPMLVEKRKNGMPQMVNIHLRLPYDEWMRQSRFVFHEKVTGCADCAVGRDEHIVMTSVFDEVFTPRYELSYVTPPVEPLKQRSETYTARLNFEVDKHVLLRNYKNNANVLGEVDRIVHEIHNDSNLTVTEFKVTGYASPEGNYNRNMKLSENRALALVGYLRNRGGVDRSLLTVDWKGEDWTGLRNEVAASRLNDKEVILALIDGETDITRRKNRLQALNGGVTYRMLLQDYYPPLRRNEYTIAYVARAFNVDEAKELIKTKPRYLSLNEMFLVADTYPKDSKEFKEVFDIAARIYPDDPIAQLNTAALELEKGAVDAAIIRLQKLDMPEAWNNLGVAYLMKQEYEKGGEYLEKAINAGIQTAVYNMGQLAAWLKTQE
;
A
#
# COMPACT_ATOMS: atom_id res chain seq x y z
N MET A 1 -72.55 -89.58 -53.21
CA MET A 1 -71.32 -89.57 -54.04
C MET A 1 -70.32 -88.66 -53.35
N LYS A 2 -69.43 -89.25 -52.55
CA LYS A 2 -67.95 -89.30 -52.78
C LYS A 2 -67.31 -87.92 -52.71
N ASP A 3 -66.60 -87.55 -51.64
CA ASP A 3 -65.20 -87.89 -51.27
C ASP A 3 -64.47 -86.53 -51.18
N MET A 4 -64.21 -85.98 -49.98
CA MET A 4 -62.96 -86.12 -49.23
C MET A 4 -61.69 -85.66 -49.98
N LYS A 5 -61.19 -84.43 -49.70
CA LYS A 5 -59.85 -84.17 -49.11
C LYS A 5 -59.42 -82.68 -49.10
N ARG A 6 -59.12 -82.21 -47.87
CA ARG A 6 -57.98 -81.38 -47.42
C ARG A 6 -58.04 -79.84 -47.50
N PHE A 7 -58.29 -79.26 -46.32
CA PHE A 7 -57.46 -78.27 -45.59
C PHE A 7 -57.10 -76.96 -46.31
N TYR A 8 -57.69 -75.82 -45.90
CA TYR A 8 -56.99 -74.55 -45.59
C TYR A 8 -57.93 -73.59 -44.82
N PHE A 9 -57.66 -73.45 -43.52
CA PHE A 9 -57.84 -72.31 -42.61
C PHE A 9 -59.21 -71.60 -42.42
N LEU A 10 -59.90 -72.08 -41.38
CA LEU A 10 -60.77 -71.31 -40.48
C LEU A 10 -59.93 -70.46 -39.51
N ILE A 11 -60.42 -69.25 -39.25
CA ILE A 11 -60.35 -68.41 -38.02
C ILE A 11 -60.11 -66.94 -38.43
N LEU A 12 -61.23 -66.29 -38.79
CA LEU A 12 -61.34 -64.84 -38.92
C LEU A 12 -61.92 -64.32 -37.60
N GLY A 13 -61.05 -64.09 -36.62
CA GLY A 13 -61.42 -63.59 -35.30
C GLY A 13 -60.30 -63.83 -34.29
N PHE A 14 -59.88 -62.76 -33.61
CA PHE A 14 -58.84 -62.73 -32.56
C PHE A 14 -57.36 -62.72 -33.01
N VAL A 15 -56.87 -61.57 -33.53
CA VAL A 15 -55.50 -61.05 -33.22
C VAL A 15 -55.50 -59.51 -33.32
N LEU A 16 -55.96 -58.84 -32.26
CA LEU A 16 -55.60 -57.46 -31.94
C LEU A 16 -55.32 -57.45 -30.43
N TYR A 17 -54.17 -58.00 -30.06
CA TYR A 17 -53.65 -57.92 -28.70
C TYR A 17 -52.17 -57.50 -28.75
N SER A 18 -51.83 -56.62 -27.82
CA SER A 18 -50.51 -56.05 -27.52
C SER A 18 -49.87 -55.09 -28.53
N MET A 19 -50.54 -53.98 -28.82
CA MET A 19 -49.83 -52.70 -28.73
C MET A 19 -50.09 -52.15 -27.33
N GLY A 20 -49.15 -52.40 -26.42
CA GLY A 20 -49.08 -51.64 -25.18
C GLY A 20 -48.83 -50.19 -25.57
N ILE A 21 -49.87 -49.36 -25.49
CA ILE A 21 -49.72 -47.91 -25.51
C ILE A 21 -48.92 -47.58 -24.25
N GLN A 22 -47.59 -47.47 -24.38
CA GLN A 22 -46.84 -46.65 -23.45
C GLN A 22 -47.33 -45.22 -23.69
N ALA A 23 -48.31 -44.79 -22.90
CA ALA A 23 -48.59 -43.38 -22.76
C ALA A 23 -47.28 -42.72 -22.34
N GLN A 24 -46.73 -41.87 -23.21
CA GLN A 24 -45.60 -41.02 -22.87
C GLN A 24 -46.05 -40.14 -21.69
N ASN A 25 -45.66 -40.54 -20.47
CA ASN A 25 -45.85 -39.74 -19.26
C ASN A 25 -44.83 -38.60 -19.28
N THR A 26 -44.97 -37.67 -20.22
CA THR A 26 -44.06 -36.52 -20.31
C THR A 26 -44.50 -35.50 -19.27
N TYR A 27 -43.68 -35.33 -18.24
CA TYR A 27 -43.78 -34.15 -17.39
C TYR A 27 -43.45 -32.91 -18.24
N GLN A 28 -44.32 -31.91 -18.22
CA GLN A 28 -44.13 -30.63 -18.88
C GLN A 28 -44.26 -29.54 -17.81
N GLY A 29 -43.14 -29.12 -17.25
CA GLY A 29 -43.12 -28.05 -16.27
C GLY A 29 -41.75 -27.37 -16.24
N HIS A 30 -41.77 -26.05 -16.29
CA HIS A 30 -40.65 -25.21 -15.87
C HIS A 30 -41.14 -24.47 -14.63
N ILE A 31 -40.66 -24.84 -13.46
CA ILE A 31 -40.94 -24.08 -12.24
C ILE A 31 -40.15 -22.79 -12.33
N VAL A 32 -40.83 -21.65 -12.26
CA VAL A 32 -40.18 -20.35 -12.24
C VAL A 32 -40.05 -19.94 -10.78
N PHE A 33 -38.82 -19.64 -10.36
CA PHE A 33 -38.56 -19.07 -9.04
C PHE A 33 -38.70 -17.56 -9.16
N GLY A 34 -39.68 -17.00 -8.46
CA GLY A 34 -40.01 -15.59 -8.46
C GLY A 34 -39.12 -14.79 -7.51
N GLN A 35 -39.73 -13.88 -6.76
CA GLN A 35 -39.00 -13.10 -5.75
C GLN A 35 -38.40 -14.02 -4.69
N HIS A 36 -37.16 -13.70 -4.34
CA HIS A 36 -36.43 -14.31 -3.23
C HIS A 36 -35.86 -13.20 -2.36
N HIS A 37 -35.87 -13.40 -1.04
CA HIS A 37 -35.35 -12.44 -0.08
C HIS A 37 -34.52 -13.18 0.97
N VAL A 38 -33.35 -12.62 1.28
CA VAL A 38 -32.43 -13.18 2.26
C VAL A 38 -32.15 -12.12 3.31
N VAL A 39 -32.34 -12.47 4.59
CA VAL A 39 -32.06 -11.57 5.71
C VAL A 39 -31.33 -12.32 6.81
N ARG A 40 -30.20 -11.76 7.22
CA ARG A 40 -29.54 -12.14 8.47
C ARG A 40 -30.03 -11.22 9.59
N LYS A 41 -30.69 -11.78 10.61
CA LYS A 41 -31.15 -11.01 11.78
C LYS A 41 -31.08 -11.85 13.04
N GLY A 42 -30.49 -11.31 14.10
CA GLY A 42 -30.44 -11.98 15.41
C GLY A 42 -29.68 -13.31 15.42
N GLY A 43 -28.66 -13.46 14.57
CA GLY A 43 -27.89 -14.71 14.46
C GLY A 43 -28.53 -15.80 13.60
N GLU A 44 -29.67 -15.52 12.96
CA GLU A 44 -30.35 -16.45 12.07
C GLU A 44 -30.39 -15.93 10.64
N LEU A 45 -30.33 -16.87 9.70
CA LEU A 45 -30.56 -16.67 8.29
C LEU A 45 -32.04 -16.97 7.99
N ASN A 46 -32.72 -16.02 7.35
CA ASN A 46 -34.09 -16.17 6.86
C ASN A 46 -34.07 -16.13 5.33
N LEU A 47 -34.67 -17.14 4.70
CA LEU A 47 -34.75 -17.30 3.26
C LEU A 47 -36.22 -17.40 2.86
N ASP A 48 -36.70 -16.41 2.14
CA ASP A 48 -38.04 -16.38 1.57
C ASP A 48 -37.95 -16.61 0.06
N VAL A 49 -38.70 -17.58 -0.47
CA VAL A 49 -38.71 -17.90 -1.90
C VAL A 49 -40.13 -18.15 -2.38
N SER A 50 -40.52 -17.48 -3.46
CA SER A 50 -41.79 -17.69 -4.14
C SER A 50 -41.62 -18.57 -5.38
N LEU A 51 -42.42 -19.62 -5.49
CA LEU A 51 -42.45 -20.53 -6.62
C LEU A 51 -43.70 -20.24 -7.44
N ASP A 52 -43.51 -19.94 -8.72
CA ASP A 52 -44.59 -19.78 -9.69
C ASP A 52 -44.81 -21.11 -10.44
N LEU A 53 -46.02 -21.64 -10.29
CA LEU A 53 -46.44 -22.90 -10.88
C LEU A 53 -47.35 -22.70 -12.11
N GLU A 54 -47.51 -21.49 -12.63
CA GLU A 54 -48.44 -21.18 -13.73
C GLU A 54 -48.24 -22.11 -14.94
N THR A 55 -46.98 -22.28 -15.38
CA THR A 55 -46.61 -23.08 -16.55
C THR A 55 -46.48 -24.58 -16.25
N VAL A 56 -46.47 -24.99 -14.98
CA VAL A 56 -46.31 -26.38 -14.57
C VAL A 56 -47.59 -27.16 -14.87
N LYS A 57 -47.51 -28.25 -15.63
CA LYS A 57 -48.64 -29.17 -15.87
C LYS A 57 -48.35 -30.53 -15.26
N LEU A 58 -49.22 -30.97 -14.34
CA LEU A 58 -49.10 -32.27 -13.68
C LEU A 58 -50.30 -33.17 -13.97
N GLY A 59 -50.01 -34.39 -14.42
CA GLY A 59 -50.99 -35.46 -14.57
C GLY A 59 -51.62 -35.85 -13.23
N SER A 60 -52.81 -36.48 -13.28
CA SER A 60 -53.62 -36.70 -12.08
C SER A 60 -52.95 -37.52 -10.96
N GLN A 61 -52.00 -38.40 -11.33
CA GLN A 61 -51.26 -39.27 -10.42
C GLN A 61 -49.78 -38.91 -10.30
N GLN A 62 -49.34 -37.78 -10.87
CA GLN A 62 -47.95 -37.33 -10.77
C GLN A 62 -47.75 -36.46 -9.51
N MET A 63 -46.51 -36.41 -9.02
CA MET A 63 -46.06 -35.40 -8.06
C MET A 63 -44.65 -34.94 -8.37
N VAL A 64 -44.35 -33.71 -7.97
CA VAL A 64 -43.03 -33.09 -7.98
C VAL A 64 -42.62 -32.92 -6.53
N VAL A 65 -41.44 -33.41 -6.18
CA VAL A 65 -40.81 -33.21 -4.87
C VAL A 65 -39.65 -32.24 -5.07
N LEU A 66 -39.72 -31.09 -4.42
CA LEU A 66 -38.72 -30.03 -4.47
C LEU A 66 -38.00 -29.98 -3.13
N THR A 67 -36.72 -30.31 -3.11
CA THR A 67 -35.91 -30.33 -1.89
C THR A 67 -35.00 -29.10 -1.89
N PRO A 68 -35.23 -28.11 -1.00
CA PRO A 68 -34.35 -26.95 -0.88
C PRO A 68 -33.01 -27.34 -0.25
N ILE A 69 -31.91 -26.83 -0.80
CA ILE A 69 -30.54 -27.09 -0.35
C ILE A 69 -29.75 -25.79 -0.35
N LEU A 70 -29.12 -25.48 0.78
CA LEU A 70 -28.08 -24.46 0.88
C LEU A 70 -26.72 -25.15 0.81
N GLN A 71 -25.83 -24.75 -0.09
CA GLN A 71 -24.48 -25.34 -0.17
C GLN A 71 -23.39 -24.27 -0.27
N SER A 72 -22.27 -24.50 0.39
CA SER A 72 -21.05 -23.70 0.22
C SER A 72 -20.56 -23.71 -1.24
N ALA A 73 -19.90 -22.62 -1.68
CA ALA A 73 -19.32 -22.51 -3.02
C ALA A 73 -18.34 -23.66 -3.37
N GLY A 74 -17.65 -24.21 -2.37
CA GLY A 74 -16.72 -25.34 -2.53
C GLY A 74 -17.34 -26.74 -2.35
N GLY A 75 -18.65 -26.83 -2.05
CA GLY A 75 -19.37 -28.10 -1.89
C GLY A 75 -19.07 -28.91 -0.63
N GLY A 76 -18.24 -28.39 0.29
CA GLY A 76 -17.85 -29.10 1.52
C GLY A 76 -18.95 -29.13 2.58
N GLU A 77 -19.68 -28.03 2.74
CA GLU A 77 -20.81 -27.90 3.68
C GLU A 77 -22.12 -27.68 2.94
N GLN A 78 -23.16 -28.38 3.39
CA GLN A 78 -24.52 -28.26 2.87
C GLN A 78 -25.57 -28.45 3.96
N LYS A 79 -26.71 -27.77 3.79
CA LYS A 79 -27.91 -27.93 4.60
C LYS A 79 -29.11 -28.23 3.72
N GLN A 80 -29.64 -29.45 3.85
CA GLN A 80 -30.87 -29.88 3.19
C GLN A 80 -32.08 -29.58 4.10
N PHE A 81 -33.14 -29.04 3.50
CA PHE A 81 -34.40 -28.74 4.18
C PHE A 81 -35.48 -29.78 3.84
N ALA A 82 -36.57 -29.78 4.62
CA ALA A 82 -37.73 -30.62 4.34
C ALA A 82 -38.33 -30.27 2.95
N PRO A 83 -38.79 -31.26 2.17
CA PRO A 83 -39.22 -31.00 0.80
C PRO A 83 -40.59 -30.31 0.72
N VAL A 84 -40.84 -29.63 -0.40
CA VAL A 84 -42.14 -29.15 -0.83
C VAL A 84 -42.68 -30.06 -1.93
N VAL A 85 -43.91 -30.53 -1.79
CA VAL A 85 -44.50 -31.49 -2.73
C VAL A 85 -45.67 -30.85 -3.46
N ILE A 86 -45.59 -30.81 -4.79
CA ILE A 86 -46.69 -30.39 -5.66
C ILE A 86 -47.29 -31.62 -6.32
N ALA A 87 -48.55 -31.93 -6.05
CA ALA A 87 -49.18 -33.17 -6.50
C ALA A 87 -50.43 -32.94 -7.37
N GLY A 88 -50.60 -33.82 -8.37
CA GLY A 88 -51.82 -33.91 -9.15
C GLY A 88 -53.03 -34.35 -8.30
N PRO A 89 -54.28 -34.10 -8.75
CA PRO A 89 -55.47 -34.26 -7.91
C PRO A 89 -55.66 -35.62 -7.21
N LYS A 90 -55.37 -36.75 -7.87
CA LYS A 90 -55.51 -38.09 -7.27
C LYS A 90 -54.33 -38.37 -6.34
N ARG A 91 -53.10 -38.07 -6.77
CA ARG A 91 -51.88 -38.25 -5.97
C ARG A 91 -51.93 -37.42 -4.69
N TYR A 92 -52.39 -36.17 -4.76
CA TYR A 92 -52.57 -35.29 -3.61
C TYR A 92 -53.48 -35.91 -2.54
N ARG A 93 -54.63 -36.46 -2.92
CA ARG A 93 -55.57 -37.12 -1.98
C ARG A 93 -54.96 -38.37 -1.35
N ALA A 94 -54.26 -39.19 -2.15
CA ALA A 94 -53.59 -40.38 -1.64
C ALA A 94 -52.47 -40.00 -0.65
N LEU A 95 -51.65 -39.01 -1.00
CA LEU A 95 -50.55 -38.52 -0.17
C LEU A 95 -51.05 -37.92 1.15
N LYS A 96 -52.09 -37.07 1.13
CA LYS A 96 -52.68 -36.52 2.36
C LYS A 96 -53.19 -37.61 3.29
N ARG A 97 -53.76 -38.70 2.76
CA ARG A 97 -54.16 -39.87 3.58
C ARG A 97 -52.95 -40.58 4.14
N ALA A 98 -51.95 -40.89 3.31
CA ALA A 98 -50.74 -41.57 3.75
C ALA A 98 -50.02 -40.78 4.87
N LEU A 99 -49.93 -39.45 4.74
CA LEU A 99 -49.38 -38.58 5.78
C LEU A 99 -50.21 -38.62 7.06
N ALA A 100 -51.55 -38.58 6.96
CA ALA A 100 -52.44 -38.66 8.11
C ALA A 100 -52.39 -40.02 8.83
N PHE A 101 -52.12 -41.11 8.10
CA PHE A 101 -51.98 -42.46 8.64
C PHE A 101 -50.54 -42.83 9.01
N GLY A 102 -49.57 -41.92 8.83
CA GLY A 102 -48.15 -42.18 9.09
C GLY A 102 -47.51 -43.23 8.16
N SER A 103 -48.11 -43.50 7.01
CA SER A 103 -47.66 -44.48 6.02
C SER A 103 -47.03 -43.85 4.77
N ALA A 104 -46.76 -42.55 4.81
CA ALA A 104 -46.10 -41.84 3.71
C ALA A 104 -44.60 -42.20 3.65
N ASP A 105 -44.14 -42.56 2.45
CA ASP A 105 -42.76 -42.95 2.19
C ASP A 105 -41.91 -41.71 1.82
N PHE A 106 -41.35 -41.06 2.84
CA PHE A 106 -40.42 -39.94 2.71
C PHE A 106 -39.31 -40.05 3.75
N ASP A 107 -38.05 -39.85 3.33
CA ASP A 107 -36.90 -39.77 4.26
C ASP A 107 -37.09 -38.63 5.28
N THR A 108 -37.60 -37.49 4.80
CA THR A 108 -37.98 -36.33 5.60
C THR A 108 -39.40 -35.92 5.22
N LEU A 109 -40.30 -35.83 6.20
CA LEU A 109 -41.67 -35.40 5.96
C LEU A 109 -41.71 -34.04 5.27
N PRO A 110 -42.58 -33.84 4.26
CA PRO A 110 -42.64 -32.60 3.52
C PRO A 110 -43.12 -31.45 4.40
N MET A 111 -42.46 -30.29 4.30
CA MET A 111 -42.88 -29.07 5.00
C MET A 111 -44.19 -28.51 4.42
N LEU A 112 -44.46 -28.80 3.15
CA LEU A 112 -45.64 -28.34 2.44
C LEU A 112 -46.06 -29.37 1.39
N VAL A 113 -47.36 -29.62 1.29
CA VAL A 113 -47.96 -30.44 0.24
C VAL A 113 -49.09 -29.67 -0.40
N GLU A 114 -48.91 -29.30 -1.67
CA GLU A 114 -49.87 -28.51 -2.43
C GLU A 114 -50.48 -29.29 -3.59
N LYS A 115 -51.76 -29.02 -3.84
CA LYS A 115 -52.46 -29.59 -4.99
C LYS A 115 -52.24 -28.69 -6.20
N ARG A 116 -51.77 -29.24 -7.32
CA ARG A 116 -51.66 -28.48 -8.58
C ARG A 116 -53.04 -28.21 -9.20
N LYS A 117 -53.28 -26.95 -9.56
CA LYS A 117 -54.46 -26.48 -10.32
C LYS A 117 -54.07 -26.14 -11.77
N ASN A 118 -53.83 -27.16 -12.60
CA ASN A 118 -53.39 -26.99 -13.99
C ASN A 118 -54.21 -25.90 -14.72
N GLY A 119 -53.51 -24.98 -15.42
CA GLY A 119 -54.13 -23.90 -16.19
C GLY A 119 -54.58 -22.67 -15.37
N MET A 120 -54.31 -22.65 -14.06
CA MET A 120 -54.50 -21.47 -13.21
C MET A 120 -53.15 -20.98 -12.65
N PRO A 121 -52.96 -19.65 -12.52
CA PRO A 121 -51.86 -19.08 -11.75
C PRO A 121 -51.86 -19.63 -10.32
N GLN A 122 -50.69 -20.02 -9.82
CA GLN A 122 -50.55 -20.61 -8.50
C GLN A 122 -49.15 -20.31 -7.96
N MET A 123 -49.09 -19.51 -6.89
CA MET A 123 -47.86 -19.21 -6.17
C MET A 123 -47.74 -20.07 -4.91
N VAL A 124 -46.52 -20.52 -4.62
CA VAL A 124 -46.17 -21.23 -3.39
C VAL A 124 -45.02 -20.50 -2.72
N ASN A 125 -45.24 -19.99 -1.51
CA ASN A 125 -44.21 -19.29 -0.74
C ASN A 125 -43.57 -20.24 0.26
N ILE A 126 -42.24 -20.23 0.30
CA ILE A 126 -41.42 -21.03 1.21
C ILE A 126 -40.66 -20.07 2.11
N HIS A 127 -40.71 -20.34 3.40
CA HIS A 127 -40.03 -19.59 4.44
C HIS A 127 -39.10 -20.54 5.20
N LEU A 128 -37.79 -20.35 5.09
CA LEU A 128 -36.78 -21.16 5.78
C LEU A 128 -36.04 -20.29 6.80
N ARG A 129 -35.80 -20.88 7.98
CA ARG A 129 -35.06 -20.24 9.08
C ARG A 129 -34.05 -21.21 9.65
N LEU A 130 -32.82 -20.75 9.83
CA LEU A 130 -31.74 -21.54 10.43
C LEU A 130 -30.73 -20.62 11.12
N PRO A 131 -30.02 -21.11 12.16
CA PRO A 131 -28.84 -20.42 12.69
C PRO A 131 -27.84 -20.13 11.57
N TYR A 132 -27.24 -18.94 11.59
CA TYR A 132 -26.23 -18.54 10.62
C TYR A 132 -24.86 -19.12 11.02
N ASP A 133 -24.18 -19.76 10.06
CA ASP A 133 -22.77 -20.15 10.15
C ASP A 133 -21.94 -19.42 9.09
N GLU A 134 -20.65 -19.22 9.34
CA GLU A 134 -19.77 -18.43 8.45
C GLU A 134 -19.68 -18.99 7.02
N TRP A 135 -19.75 -20.32 6.84
CA TRP A 135 -19.73 -20.94 5.52
C TRP A 135 -20.93 -20.55 4.65
N MET A 136 -22.03 -20.14 5.27
CA MET A 136 -23.23 -19.71 4.57
C MET A 136 -23.00 -18.40 3.82
N ARG A 137 -22.00 -17.61 4.18
CA ARG A 137 -21.72 -16.30 3.55
C ARG A 137 -21.58 -16.36 2.03
N GLN A 138 -20.96 -17.42 1.51
CA GLN A 138 -20.73 -17.65 0.08
C GLN A 138 -21.47 -18.90 -0.41
N SER A 139 -22.63 -19.18 0.16
CA SER A 139 -23.41 -20.36 -0.22
C SER A 139 -24.40 -20.06 -1.34
N ARG A 140 -24.63 -21.03 -2.23
CA ARG A 140 -25.71 -20.99 -3.22
C ARG A 140 -26.94 -21.70 -2.66
N PHE A 141 -28.12 -21.24 -3.07
CA PHE A 141 -29.39 -21.87 -2.71
C PHE A 141 -30.04 -22.48 -3.95
N VAL A 142 -30.31 -23.79 -3.88
CA VAL A 142 -30.80 -24.60 -4.99
C VAL A 142 -32.00 -25.45 -4.57
N PHE A 143 -32.79 -25.90 -5.54
CA PHE A 143 -33.79 -26.96 -5.35
C PHE A 143 -33.42 -28.18 -6.16
N HIS A 144 -33.40 -29.34 -5.52
CA HIS A 144 -33.38 -30.63 -6.22
C HIS A 144 -34.82 -31.09 -6.49
N GLU A 145 -35.14 -31.22 -7.77
CA GLU A 145 -36.43 -31.69 -8.25
C GLU A 145 -36.41 -33.20 -8.49
N LYS A 146 -37.46 -33.89 -8.01
CA LYS A 146 -37.75 -35.28 -8.35
C LYS A 146 -39.22 -35.42 -8.73
N VAL A 147 -39.49 -35.85 -9.96
CA VAL A 147 -40.86 -36.09 -10.46
C VAL A 147 -41.16 -37.58 -10.42
N THR A 148 -42.31 -37.96 -9.84
CA THR A 148 -42.76 -39.36 -9.83
C THR A 148 -44.16 -39.54 -10.41
N GLY A 149 -44.40 -40.71 -11.01
CA GLY A 149 -45.65 -41.10 -11.67
C GLY A 149 -46.50 -42.10 -10.88
N CYS A 150 -47.42 -42.78 -11.60
CA CYS A 150 -48.50 -43.62 -11.05
C CYS A 150 -48.08 -44.73 -10.07
N ALA A 151 -46.83 -45.20 -10.13
CA ALA A 151 -46.29 -46.27 -9.27
C ALA A 151 -44.98 -45.84 -8.59
N ASP A 152 -44.82 -44.55 -8.30
CA ASP A 152 -43.57 -43.96 -7.83
C ASP A 152 -42.37 -44.16 -8.77
N CYS A 153 -42.66 -44.50 -10.03
CA CYS A 153 -41.67 -44.52 -11.10
C CYS A 153 -41.09 -43.11 -11.29
N ALA A 154 -39.75 -43.04 -11.36
CA ALA A 154 -39.07 -41.78 -11.65
C ALA A 154 -39.41 -41.32 -13.06
N VAL A 155 -39.92 -40.10 -13.18
CA VAL A 155 -40.30 -39.45 -14.44
C VAL A 155 -39.27 -38.40 -14.86
N GLY A 156 -38.59 -37.78 -13.89
CA GLY A 156 -37.54 -36.79 -14.16
C GLY A 156 -36.82 -36.36 -12.88
N ARG A 157 -35.63 -35.77 -13.04
CA ARG A 157 -34.86 -35.09 -12.00
C ARG A 157 -34.24 -33.83 -12.59
N ASP A 158 -34.17 -32.77 -11.79
CA ASP A 158 -33.55 -31.51 -12.19
C ASP A 158 -32.92 -30.80 -10.99
N GLU A 159 -32.03 -29.83 -11.24
CA GLU A 159 -31.48 -28.92 -10.23
C GLU A 159 -31.80 -27.47 -10.65
N HIS A 160 -32.49 -26.75 -9.78
CA HIS A 160 -32.81 -25.35 -10.00
C HIS A 160 -31.96 -24.45 -9.12
N ILE A 161 -31.16 -23.58 -9.73
CA ILE A 161 -30.36 -22.58 -8.99
C ILE A 161 -31.24 -21.34 -8.77
N VAL A 162 -31.59 -21.06 -7.51
CA VAL A 162 -32.40 -19.89 -7.14
C VAL A 162 -31.51 -18.67 -6.96
N MET A 163 -30.37 -18.85 -6.28
CA MET A 163 -29.35 -17.82 -6.12
C MET A 163 -27.96 -18.45 -6.11
N THR A 164 -27.01 -17.77 -6.74
CA THR A 164 -25.60 -18.19 -6.79
C THR A 164 -24.82 -17.78 -5.53
N SER A 165 -25.34 -16.81 -4.78
CA SER A 165 -24.87 -16.43 -3.44
C SER A 165 -26.05 -15.93 -2.59
N VAL A 166 -26.14 -16.35 -1.32
CA VAL A 166 -27.14 -15.82 -0.36
C VAL A 166 -26.85 -14.42 0.15
N PHE A 167 -25.60 -13.95 0.02
CA PHE A 167 -25.23 -12.56 0.28
C PHE A 167 -24.54 -11.99 -0.95
N ASP A 168 -24.85 -10.76 -1.31
CA ASP A 168 -24.08 -10.02 -2.31
C ASP A 168 -22.62 -9.90 -1.82
N GLU A 169 -21.65 -9.91 -2.74
CA GLU A 169 -20.24 -9.68 -2.40
C GLU A 169 -20.13 -8.43 -1.53
N VAL A 170 -19.55 -8.55 -0.34
CA VAL A 170 -19.35 -7.40 0.54
C VAL A 170 -18.49 -6.40 -0.20
N PHE A 171 -19.09 -5.26 -0.54
CA PHE A 171 -18.40 -4.16 -1.19
C PHE A 171 -17.17 -3.82 -0.34
N THR A 172 -15.98 -4.01 -0.90
CA THR A 172 -14.73 -3.68 -0.22
C THR A 172 -14.14 -2.45 -0.90
N PRO A 173 -14.06 -1.29 -0.22
CA PRO A 173 -13.59 -0.06 -0.84
C PRO A 173 -12.13 -0.22 -1.29
N ARG A 174 -11.84 0.27 -2.49
CA ARG A 174 -10.46 0.39 -2.99
C ARG A 174 -10.13 1.85 -3.12
N TYR A 175 -9.25 2.34 -2.26
CA TYR A 175 -8.84 3.74 -2.29
C TYR A 175 -7.61 3.94 -3.18
N GLU A 176 -7.56 5.08 -3.85
CA GLU A 176 -6.45 5.50 -4.70
C GLU A 176 -5.60 6.57 -4.01
N LEU A 177 -4.28 6.39 -4.08
CA LEU A 177 -3.31 7.34 -3.56
C LEU A 177 -2.85 8.30 -4.65
N SER A 178 -2.64 9.56 -4.26
CA SER A 178 -2.05 10.57 -5.11
C SER A 178 -0.52 10.46 -5.08
N TYR A 179 0.06 10.38 -6.27
CA TYR A 179 1.49 10.59 -6.53
C TYR A 179 1.64 11.85 -7.38
N VAL A 180 2.63 12.67 -7.07
CA VAL A 180 2.94 13.88 -7.83
C VAL A 180 4.28 13.71 -8.53
N THR A 181 4.27 13.87 -9.85
CA THR A 181 5.50 13.95 -10.62
C THR A 181 6.24 15.25 -10.27
N PRO A 182 7.48 15.18 -9.75
CA PRO A 182 8.26 16.37 -9.45
C PRO A 182 8.50 17.20 -10.71
N PRO A 183 8.53 18.55 -10.63
CA PRO A 183 8.87 19.39 -11.77
C PRO A 183 10.32 19.14 -12.20
N VAL A 184 10.59 19.33 -13.49
CA VAL A 184 11.97 19.26 -14.01
C VAL A 184 12.80 20.37 -13.38
N GLU A 185 13.93 20.00 -12.80
CA GLU A 185 14.90 20.95 -12.24
C GLU A 185 15.80 21.48 -13.37
N PRO A 186 15.72 22.78 -13.75
CA PRO A 186 16.45 23.29 -14.90
C PRO A 186 17.97 23.37 -14.67
N LEU A 187 18.40 23.53 -13.41
CA LEU A 187 19.80 23.60 -13.03
C LEU A 187 20.04 22.86 -11.71
N LYS A 188 20.73 21.72 -11.79
CA LYS A 188 21.06 20.90 -10.61
C LYS A 188 22.32 21.43 -9.92
N GLN A 189 22.21 22.60 -9.29
CA GLN A 189 23.29 23.18 -8.52
C GLN A 189 23.38 22.51 -7.14
N ARG A 190 24.57 22.00 -6.81
CA ARG A 190 24.86 21.33 -5.56
C ARG A 190 26.14 21.89 -4.96
N SER A 191 26.35 21.63 -3.68
CA SER A 191 27.62 21.92 -3.03
C SER A 191 27.94 20.86 -1.98
N GLU A 192 29.22 20.57 -1.82
CA GLU A 192 29.72 19.62 -0.84
C GLU A 192 30.85 20.27 -0.04
N THR A 193 30.72 20.25 1.28
CA THR A 193 31.72 20.81 2.20
C THR A 193 32.54 19.69 2.83
N TYR A 194 33.85 19.83 2.72
CA TYR A 194 34.86 18.92 3.24
C TYR A 194 35.74 19.65 4.25
N THR A 195 36.24 18.92 5.24
CA THR A 195 37.15 19.48 6.26
C THR A 195 38.57 18.95 6.03
N ALA A 196 39.51 19.85 5.79
CA ALA A 196 40.94 19.58 5.74
C ALA A 196 41.62 20.06 7.03
N ARG A 197 41.93 19.14 7.94
CA ARG A 197 42.68 19.43 9.18
C ARG A 197 44.19 19.51 8.92
N LEU A 198 44.60 20.59 8.26
CA LEU A 198 46.01 20.86 7.96
C LEU A 198 46.75 21.34 9.20
N ASN A 199 47.87 20.69 9.49
CA ASN A 199 48.77 21.05 10.57
C ASN A 199 49.65 22.21 10.14
N PHE A 200 49.76 23.19 11.03
CA PHE A 200 50.70 24.28 10.91
C PHE A 200 51.58 24.31 12.14
N GLU A 201 52.84 24.69 11.96
CA GLU A 201 53.68 25.05 13.09
C GLU A 201 53.01 26.17 13.89
N VAL A 202 53.27 26.22 15.21
CA VAL A 202 52.66 27.21 16.09
C VAL A 202 52.90 28.59 15.51
N ASP A 203 51.81 29.35 15.38
CA ASP A 203 51.86 30.75 14.93
C ASP A 203 52.40 30.97 13.50
N LYS A 204 52.42 29.90 12.68
CA LYS A 204 52.76 29.95 11.25
C LYS A 204 51.56 29.56 10.38
N HIS A 205 51.65 29.95 9.11
CA HIS A 205 50.66 29.66 8.06
C HIS A 205 51.27 28.97 6.83
N VAL A 206 52.58 28.70 6.85
CA VAL A 206 53.26 28.00 5.74
C VAL A 206 52.76 26.56 5.69
N LEU A 207 52.16 26.16 4.58
CA LEU A 207 51.67 24.81 4.35
C LEU A 207 52.83 23.89 3.97
N LEU A 208 53.30 23.12 4.96
CA LEU A 208 54.37 22.14 4.78
C LEU A 208 53.75 20.75 4.55
N ARG A 209 53.95 20.16 3.36
CA ARG A 209 53.42 18.83 3.01
C ARG A 209 53.90 17.73 3.96
N ASN A 210 55.18 17.76 4.34
CA ASN A 210 55.79 16.73 5.18
C ASN A 210 55.68 17.04 6.68
N TYR A 211 54.89 18.05 7.08
CA TYR A 211 54.69 18.37 8.48
C TYR A 211 53.53 17.56 9.06
N LYS A 212 53.84 16.71 10.05
CA LYS A 212 52.87 15.82 10.69
C LYS A 212 52.07 15.02 9.64
N ASN A 213 50.74 15.03 9.72
CA ASN A 213 49.85 14.26 8.85
C ASN A 213 49.44 15.00 7.56
N ASN A 214 50.08 16.13 7.22
CA ASN A 214 49.65 16.95 6.09
C ASN A 214 49.69 16.21 4.75
N ALA A 215 50.67 15.33 4.54
CA ALA A 215 50.78 14.56 3.30
C ALA A 215 49.52 13.72 3.04
N ASN A 216 48.96 13.10 4.08
CA ASN A 216 47.74 12.30 3.96
C ASN A 216 46.50 13.18 3.77
N VAL A 217 46.39 14.28 4.52
CA VAL A 217 45.27 15.23 4.37
C VAL A 217 45.26 15.84 2.97
N LEU A 218 46.41 16.25 2.45
CA LEU A 218 46.53 16.81 1.11
C LEU A 218 46.29 15.75 0.03
N GLY A 219 46.71 14.50 0.24
CA GLY A 219 46.38 13.40 -0.68
C GLY A 219 44.87 13.15 -0.78
N GLU A 220 44.13 13.28 0.32
CA GLU A 220 42.67 13.17 0.31
C GLU A 220 42.01 14.38 -0.37
N VAL A 221 42.53 15.59 -0.15
CA VAL A 221 42.09 16.78 -0.89
C VAL A 221 42.31 16.60 -2.39
N ASP A 222 43.50 16.15 -2.81
CA ASP A 222 43.82 15.91 -4.22
C ASP A 222 42.87 14.86 -4.82
N ARG A 223 42.57 13.78 -4.10
CA ARG A 223 41.66 12.73 -4.54
C ARG A 223 40.24 13.28 -4.78
N ILE A 224 39.68 14.00 -3.80
CA ILE A 224 38.32 14.55 -3.89
C ILE A 224 38.23 15.61 -4.99
N VAL A 225 39.20 16.53 -5.04
CA VAL A 225 39.26 17.57 -6.07
C VAL A 225 39.36 16.92 -7.46
N HIS A 226 40.23 15.92 -7.63
CA HIS A 226 40.38 15.20 -8.90
C HIS A 226 39.09 14.47 -9.30
N GLU A 227 38.44 13.78 -8.36
CA GLU A 227 37.19 13.06 -8.60
C GLU A 227 36.08 13.98 -9.08
N ILE A 228 35.89 15.15 -8.44
CA ILE A 228 34.81 16.08 -8.81
C ILE A 228 35.18 16.94 -10.02
N HIS A 229 36.40 17.46 -10.08
CA HIS A 229 36.85 18.35 -11.16
C HIS A 229 36.91 17.64 -12.52
N ASN A 230 37.21 16.34 -12.53
CA ASN A 230 37.34 15.57 -13.77
C ASN A 230 36.14 14.66 -14.05
N ASP A 231 35.08 14.72 -13.25
CA ASP A 231 33.83 14.01 -13.56
C ASP A 231 33.13 14.71 -14.73
N SER A 232 33.01 14.01 -15.87
CA SER A 232 32.35 14.53 -17.07
C SER A 232 30.87 14.86 -16.88
N ASN A 233 30.26 14.43 -15.77
CA ASN A 233 28.88 14.73 -15.44
C ASN A 233 28.71 16.05 -14.67
N LEU A 234 29.81 16.65 -14.21
CA LEU A 234 29.80 17.83 -13.37
C LEU A 234 30.53 19.00 -14.04
N THR A 235 29.98 20.19 -13.85
CA THR A 235 30.68 21.45 -14.13
C THR A 235 30.93 22.14 -12.80
N VAL A 236 32.19 22.18 -12.36
CA VAL A 236 32.55 22.87 -11.11
C VAL A 236 32.41 24.38 -11.30
N THR A 237 31.72 25.02 -10.37
CA THR A 237 31.44 26.46 -10.40
C THR A 237 32.19 27.23 -9.32
N GLU A 238 32.52 26.58 -8.19
CA GLU A 238 33.27 27.22 -7.12
C GLU A 238 34.07 26.20 -6.29
N PHE A 239 35.27 26.60 -5.88
CA PHE A 239 36.04 26.03 -4.78
C PHE A 239 36.24 27.11 -3.70
N LYS A 240 35.38 27.09 -2.69
CA LYS A 240 35.46 28.02 -1.57
C LYS A 240 36.31 27.42 -0.45
N VAL A 241 37.36 28.10 -0.01
CA VAL A 241 38.17 27.67 1.15
C VAL A 241 37.96 28.60 2.32
N THR A 242 37.57 28.04 3.46
CA THR A 242 37.36 28.76 4.72
C THR A 242 38.41 28.38 5.76
N GLY A 243 39.15 29.35 6.27
CA GLY A 243 40.18 29.13 7.28
C GLY A 243 39.72 29.36 8.72
N TYR A 244 40.26 28.56 9.64
CA TYR A 244 39.99 28.65 11.07
C TYR A 244 41.29 28.68 11.89
N ALA A 245 41.22 29.32 13.05
CA ALA A 245 42.26 29.36 14.06
C ALA A 245 41.70 28.85 15.39
N SER A 246 42.56 28.29 16.22
CA SER A 246 42.21 27.90 17.57
C SER A 246 42.14 29.14 18.49
N PRO A 247 41.33 29.12 19.57
CA PRO A 247 41.05 30.29 20.40
C PRO A 247 42.14 30.56 21.47
N GLU A 248 43.42 30.56 21.09
CA GLU A 248 44.56 30.99 21.92
C GLU A 248 45.19 32.29 21.42
N GLY A 249 45.83 33.07 22.28
CA GLY A 249 46.56 34.28 21.85
C GLY A 249 45.66 35.47 21.52
N ASN A 250 46.06 36.31 20.56
CA ASN A 250 45.36 37.56 20.24
C ASN A 250 44.31 37.35 19.14
N TYR A 251 43.10 37.89 19.34
CA TYR A 251 41.97 37.74 18.41
C TYR A 251 42.28 38.27 16.99
N ASN A 252 42.80 39.50 16.86
CA ASN A 252 43.11 40.10 15.56
C ASN A 252 44.21 39.31 14.83
N ARG A 253 45.15 38.74 15.58
CA ARG A 253 46.18 37.86 15.03
C ARG A 253 45.59 36.56 14.51
N ASN A 254 44.66 35.95 15.27
CA ASN A 254 43.96 34.74 14.85
C ASN A 254 43.10 34.96 13.61
N MET A 255 42.50 36.14 13.48
CA MET A 255 41.77 36.53 12.27
C MET A 255 42.69 36.47 11.04
N LYS A 256 43.84 37.16 11.08
CA LYS A 256 44.84 37.11 10.01
C LYS A 256 45.43 35.72 9.81
N LEU A 257 45.62 34.94 10.87
CA LEU A 257 46.17 33.59 10.78
C LEU A 257 45.22 32.65 10.05
N SER A 258 43.93 32.75 10.33
CA SER A 258 42.90 31.96 9.65
C SER A 258 42.81 32.30 8.15
N GLU A 259 42.85 33.59 7.81
CA GLU A 259 42.92 34.08 6.42
C GLU A 259 44.14 33.52 5.66
N ASN A 260 45.33 33.66 6.25
CA ASN A 260 46.56 33.18 5.61
C ASN A 260 46.59 31.66 5.44
N ARG A 261 45.97 30.90 6.35
CA ARG A 261 45.85 29.44 6.23
C ARG A 261 44.90 29.03 5.11
N ALA A 262 43.79 29.76 4.93
CA ALA A 262 42.89 29.56 3.80
C ALA A 262 43.62 29.85 2.47
N LEU A 263 44.33 30.99 2.40
CA LEU A 263 45.15 31.36 1.25
C LEU A 263 46.23 30.33 0.93
N ALA A 264 46.83 29.70 1.95
CA ALA A 264 47.82 28.65 1.74
C ALA A 264 47.23 27.42 1.05
N LEU A 265 46.01 27.00 1.44
CA LEU A 265 45.31 25.91 0.77
C LEU A 265 44.82 26.31 -0.63
N VAL A 266 44.34 27.53 -0.84
CA VAL A 266 44.03 28.03 -2.20
C VAL A 266 45.26 28.04 -3.09
N GLY A 267 46.41 28.47 -2.57
CA GLY A 267 47.68 28.39 -3.28
C GLY A 267 48.03 26.94 -3.65
N TYR A 268 47.80 25.99 -2.75
CA TYR A 268 47.99 24.57 -3.02
C TYR A 268 47.06 24.06 -4.12
N LEU A 269 45.75 24.32 -4.03
CA LEU A 269 44.75 23.90 -5.02
C LEU A 269 45.05 24.46 -6.41
N ARG A 270 45.49 25.71 -6.50
CA ARG A 270 45.89 26.33 -7.77
C ARG A 270 47.13 25.67 -8.38
N ASN A 271 48.19 25.48 -7.59
CA ASN A 271 49.48 25.07 -8.15
C ASN A 271 49.63 23.55 -8.31
N ARG A 272 48.91 22.76 -7.50
CA ARG A 272 48.99 21.29 -7.49
C ARG A 272 47.67 20.63 -7.90
N GLY A 273 46.55 21.18 -7.46
CA GLY A 273 45.22 20.67 -7.81
C GLY A 273 44.75 21.06 -9.21
N GLY A 274 45.45 22.00 -9.89
CA GLY A 274 45.10 22.43 -11.24
C GLY A 274 43.82 23.26 -11.34
N VAL A 275 43.31 23.75 -10.21
CA VAL A 275 42.05 24.52 -10.16
C VAL A 275 42.26 25.92 -10.72
N ASP A 276 41.39 26.33 -11.64
CA ASP A 276 41.42 27.67 -12.22
C ASP A 276 41.20 28.75 -11.14
N ARG A 277 41.94 29.86 -11.24
CA ARG A 277 41.85 30.99 -10.31
C ARG A 277 40.44 31.58 -10.25
N SER A 278 39.70 31.56 -11.36
CA SER A 278 38.33 32.06 -11.46
C SER A 278 37.33 31.28 -10.61
N LEU A 279 37.63 30.01 -10.28
CA LEU A 279 36.78 29.16 -9.44
C LEU A 279 37.11 29.27 -7.95
N LEU A 280 38.27 29.84 -7.58
CA LEU A 280 38.77 29.82 -6.20
C LEU A 280 38.29 31.05 -5.42
N THR A 281 37.59 30.80 -4.31
CA THR A 281 37.17 31.84 -3.35
C THR A 281 37.72 31.54 -1.95
N VAL A 282 37.94 32.61 -1.17
CA VAL A 282 38.56 32.54 0.17
C VAL A 282 37.62 33.19 1.18
N ASP A 283 37.45 32.53 2.32
CA ASP A 283 36.73 33.00 3.50
C ASP A 283 37.56 32.66 4.75
N TRP A 284 37.29 33.31 5.87
CA TRP A 284 37.98 33.07 7.13
C TRP A 284 37.13 33.49 8.32
N LYS A 285 37.17 32.71 9.41
CA LYS A 285 36.32 32.91 10.58
C LYS A 285 37.07 33.33 11.84
N GLY A 286 38.40 33.37 11.81
CA GLY A 286 39.20 33.60 13.01
C GLY A 286 39.10 32.42 13.97
N GLU A 287 38.76 32.70 15.22
CA GLU A 287 38.73 31.70 16.30
C GLU A 287 37.51 30.75 16.19
N ASP A 288 37.76 29.44 16.08
CA ASP A 288 36.75 28.39 15.93
C ASP A 288 36.09 28.02 17.26
N TRP A 289 35.30 28.94 17.80
CA TRP A 289 34.55 28.72 19.04
C TRP A 289 33.50 27.62 18.91
N THR A 290 32.85 27.49 17.75
CA THR A 290 31.88 26.42 17.47
C THR A 290 32.57 25.06 17.45
N GLY A 291 33.72 24.95 16.79
CA GLY A 291 34.53 23.74 16.80
C GLY A 291 35.01 23.38 18.20
N LEU A 292 35.51 24.36 18.99
CA LEU A 292 35.90 24.11 20.37
C LEU A 292 34.73 23.56 21.19
N ARG A 293 33.54 24.16 21.06
CA ARG A 293 32.33 23.70 21.75
C ARG A 293 32.03 22.23 21.43
N ASN A 294 32.10 21.86 20.15
CA ASN A 294 31.83 20.49 19.70
C ASN A 294 32.86 19.48 20.24
N GLU A 295 34.16 19.82 20.17
CA GLU A 295 35.23 18.97 20.69
C GLU A 295 35.12 18.78 22.22
N VAL A 296 34.78 19.83 22.96
CA VAL A 296 34.53 19.76 24.41
C VAL A 296 33.27 18.96 24.72
N ALA A 297 32.18 19.14 23.96
CA ALA A 297 30.93 18.40 24.14
C ALA A 297 31.12 16.89 23.95
N ALA A 298 32.01 16.47 23.04
CA ALA A 298 32.37 15.08 22.83
C ALA A 298 33.40 14.54 23.84
N SER A 299 34.02 15.41 24.66
CA SER A 299 35.12 15.06 25.55
C SER A 299 34.67 14.40 26.87
N ARG A 300 35.68 13.91 27.61
CA ARG A 300 35.58 13.46 29.01
C ARG A 300 36.34 14.40 29.96
N LEU A 301 36.45 15.68 29.62
CA LEU A 301 37.12 16.67 30.48
C LEU A 301 36.36 16.82 31.81
N ASN A 302 37.09 16.91 32.92
CA ASN A 302 36.49 17.12 34.24
C ASN A 302 35.68 18.43 34.30
N ASP A 303 36.19 19.49 33.69
CA ASP A 303 35.52 20.79 33.66
C ASP A 303 34.61 21.00 32.43
N LYS A 304 34.20 19.91 31.75
CA LYS A 304 33.42 19.96 30.50
C LYS A 304 32.25 20.93 30.56
N GLU A 305 31.35 20.75 31.53
CA GLU A 305 30.12 21.55 31.62
C GLU A 305 30.41 23.03 31.93
N VAL A 306 31.48 23.29 32.68
CA VAL A 306 31.92 24.67 32.96
C VAL A 306 32.46 25.34 31.70
N ILE A 307 33.22 24.60 30.89
CA ILE A 307 33.73 25.11 29.61
C ILE A 307 32.57 25.38 28.64
N LEU A 308 31.62 24.46 28.51
CA LEU A 308 30.45 24.63 27.63
C LEU A 308 29.61 25.84 28.05
N ALA A 309 29.30 25.97 29.34
CA ALA A 309 28.58 27.12 29.87
C ALA A 309 29.33 28.45 29.63
N LEU A 310 30.67 28.43 29.71
CA LEU A 310 31.49 29.60 29.42
C LEU A 310 31.45 29.99 27.93
N ILE A 311 31.52 29.01 27.02
CA ILE A 311 31.44 29.25 25.57
C ILE A 311 30.06 29.78 25.18
N ASP A 312 29.00 29.23 25.75
CA ASP A 312 27.62 29.57 25.41
C ASP A 312 27.15 30.88 26.07
N GLY A 313 27.65 31.19 27.28
CA GLY A 313 27.14 32.30 28.09
C GLY A 313 27.96 33.59 28.07
N GLU A 314 29.27 33.54 27.80
CA GLU A 314 30.15 34.73 27.86
C GLU A 314 30.38 35.32 26.47
N THR A 315 29.74 36.43 26.12
CA THR A 315 29.85 37.03 24.77
C THR A 315 31.12 37.86 24.56
N ASP A 316 31.74 38.36 25.62
CA ASP A 316 33.03 39.06 25.54
C ASP A 316 34.17 38.05 25.37
N ILE A 317 34.77 38.03 24.18
CA ILE A 317 35.84 37.11 23.81
C ILE A 317 37.04 37.21 24.77
N THR A 318 37.39 38.41 25.21
CA THR A 318 38.54 38.60 26.10
C THR A 318 38.25 38.02 27.47
N ARG A 319 37.07 38.30 28.04
CA ARG A 319 36.63 37.71 29.31
C ARG A 319 36.52 36.20 29.23
N ARG A 320 35.93 35.68 28.15
CA ARG A 320 35.81 34.24 27.88
C ARG A 320 37.17 33.56 27.92
N LYS A 321 38.15 34.11 27.19
CA LYS A 321 39.52 33.57 27.13
C LYS A 321 40.21 33.64 28.49
N ASN A 322 40.12 34.76 29.20
CA ASN A 322 40.73 34.92 30.52
C ASN A 322 40.15 33.92 31.54
N ARG A 323 38.82 33.73 31.53
CA ARG A 323 38.15 32.76 32.41
C ARG A 323 38.54 31.32 32.06
N LEU A 324 38.64 30.99 30.77
CA LEU A 324 39.08 29.67 30.32
C LEU A 324 40.54 29.40 30.70
N GLN A 325 41.40 30.42 30.64
CA GLN A 325 42.80 30.34 31.06
C GLN A 325 42.98 30.17 32.57
N ALA A 326 42.15 30.83 33.37
CA ALA A 326 42.19 30.75 34.83
C ALA A 326 41.55 29.47 35.40
N LEU A 327 40.71 28.79 34.61
CA LEU A 327 39.94 27.61 35.03
C LEU A 327 40.85 26.53 35.62
N ASN A 328 40.49 26.06 36.83
CA ASN A 328 41.22 25.02 37.56
C ASN A 328 42.74 25.29 37.66
N GLY A 329 43.11 26.53 37.99
CA GLY A 329 44.53 26.95 38.07
C GLY A 329 45.30 26.82 36.75
N GLY A 330 44.58 26.86 35.62
CA GLY A 330 45.12 26.72 34.28
C GLY A 330 45.47 25.29 33.86
N VAL A 331 45.19 24.27 34.68
CA VAL A 331 45.37 22.85 34.31
C VAL A 331 44.55 22.54 33.05
N THR A 332 43.28 22.94 33.08
CA THR A 332 42.32 22.70 32.01
C THR A 332 42.72 23.44 30.73
N TYR A 333 43.20 24.67 30.84
CA TYR A 333 43.70 25.41 29.69
C TYR A 333 44.91 24.75 29.03
N ARG A 334 45.84 24.18 29.82
CA ARG A 334 46.99 23.44 29.28
C ARG A 334 46.55 22.19 28.52
N MET A 335 45.57 21.47 29.03
CA MET A 335 44.97 20.32 28.33
C MET A 335 44.30 20.76 27.02
N LEU A 336 43.53 21.85 27.05
CA LEU A 336 42.89 22.40 25.85
C LEU A 336 43.92 22.77 24.77
N LEU A 337 45.00 23.47 25.15
CA LEU A 337 46.09 23.84 24.25
C LEU A 337 46.76 22.62 23.59
N GLN A 338 46.95 21.54 24.35
CA GLN A 338 47.69 20.37 23.90
C GLN A 338 46.81 19.44 23.05
N ASP A 339 45.58 19.17 23.49
CA ASP A 339 44.80 18.04 22.98
C ASP A 339 43.56 18.50 22.18
N TYR A 340 43.01 19.68 22.45
CA TYR A 340 41.72 20.12 21.88
C TYR A 340 41.84 21.26 20.87
N TYR A 341 42.83 22.13 21.00
CA TYR A 341 43.04 23.26 20.09
C TYR A 341 43.69 22.86 18.75
N PRO A 342 44.62 21.88 18.67
CA PRO A 342 45.22 21.52 17.40
C PRO A 342 44.21 21.13 16.29
N PRO A 343 43.15 20.33 16.56
CA PRO A 343 42.12 20.02 15.55
C PRO A 343 41.34 21.22 15.02
N LEU A 344 41.26 22.32 15.77
CA LEU A 344 40.56 23.56 15.39
C LEU A 344 41.37 24.40 14.38
N ARG A 345 42.64 24.08 14.19
CA ARG A 345 43.49 24.67 13.16
C ARG A 345 43.18 24.01 11.81
N ARG A 346 41.95 24.17 11.34
CA ARG A 346 41.43 23.50 10.15
C ARG A 346 41.16 24.49 9.02
N ASN A 347 41.10 23.96 7.81
CA ASN A 347 40.43 24.59 6.70
C ASN A 347 39.21 23.76 6.34
N GLU A 348 38.14 24.42 5.95
CA GLU A 348 37.03 23.78 5.25
C GLU A 348 37.11 24.18 3.79
N TYR A 349 36.76 23.28 2.88
CA TYR A 349 36.59 23.63 1.49
C TYR A 349 35.25 23.12 0.98
N THR A 350 34.54 23.98 0.28
CA THR A 350 33.25 23.69 -0.33
C THR A 350 33.42 23.69 -1.84
N ILE A 351 33.00 22.62 -2.48
CA ILE A 351 33.00 22.50 -3.94
C ILE A 351 31.55 22.65 -4.39
N ALA A 352 31.26 23.73 -5.11
CA ALA A 352 29.97 23.92 -5.77
C ALA A 352 30.07 23.48 -7.22
N TYR A 353 29.05 22.78 -7.70
CA TYR A 353 29.01 22.26 -9.06
C TYR A 353 27.59 22.19 -9.59
N VAL A 354 27.48 22.09 -10.91
CA VAL A 354 26.23 21.83 -11.63
C VAL A 354 26.33 20.43 -12.24
N ALA A 355 25.40 19.55 -11.89
CA ALA A 355 25.26 18.26 -12.57
C ALA A 355 24.47 18.42 -13.88
N ARG A 356 24.93 17.82 -14.98
CA ARG A 356 24.15 17.77 -16.23
C ARG A 356 22.86 16.98 -16.07
N ALA A 357 21.92 17.12 -17.00
CA ALA A 357 20.76 16.23 -17.08
C ALA A 357 21.18 14.80 -17.48
N PHE A 358 20.49 13.80 -16.94
CA PHE A 358 20.68 12.38 -17.22
C PHE A 358 19.41 11.80 -17.83
N ASN A 359 19.59 10.89 -18.79
CA ASN A 359 18.47 10.06 -19.23
C ASN A 359 18.16 8.97 -18.18
N VAL A 360 17.04 8.26 -18.37
CA VAL A 360 16.56 7.27 -17.40
C VAL A 360 17.54 6.10 -17.20
N ASP A 361 18.23 5.66 -18.25
CA ASP A 361 19.19 4.54 -18.16
C ASP A 361 20.44 4.96 -17.38
N GLU A 362 20.96 6.17 -17.63
CA GLU A 362 22.06 6.73 -16.84
C GLU A 362 21.64 6.93 -15.37
N ALA A 363 20.43 7.43 -15.15
CA ALA A 363 19.90 7.69 -13.81
C ALA A 363 19.71 6.40 -13.00
N LYS A 364 19.36 5.27 -13.63
CA LYS A 364 19.29 3.95 -12.97
C LYS A 364 20.60 3.50 -12.35
N GLU A 365 21.72 3.81 -13.00
CA GLU A 365 23.06 3.48 -12.48
C GLU A 365 23.51 4.50 -11.42
N LEU A 366 23.27 5.78 -11.66
CA LEU A 366 23.67 6.85 -10.77
C LEU A 366 22.90 6.87 -9.46
N ILE A 367 21.65 6.42 -9.42
CA ILE A 367 20.86 6.46 -8.18
C ILE A 367 21.48 5.60 -7.07
N LYS A 368 22.22 4.55 -7.43
CA LYS A 368 22.89 3.65 -6.47
C LYS A 368 24.26 4.17 -6.03
N THR A 369 24.95 4.92 -6.89
CA THR A 369 26.36 5.29 -6.71
C THR A 369 26.56 6.76 -6.39
N LYS A 370 25.82 7.65 -7.06
CA LYS A 370 25.90 9.11 -6.97
C LYS A 370 24.49 9.75 -6.97
N PRO A 371 23.59 9.38 -6.03
CA PRO A 371 22.20 9.85 -6.05
C PRO A 371 22.06 11.37 -5.95
N ARG A 372 23.03 12.09 -5.38
CA ARG A 372 23.03 13.55 -5.30
C ARG A 372 23.13 14.26 -6.66
N TYR A 373 23.54 13.54 -7.72
CA TYR A 373 23.62 14.09 -9.08
C TYR A 373 22.25 14.14 -9.76
N LEU A 374 21.32 13.29 -9.31
CA LEU A 374 19.98 13.22 -9.85
C LEU A 374 19.11 14.29 -9.20
N SER A 375 18.24 14.89 -10.01
CA SER A 375 17.08 15.62 -9.53
C SER A 375 16.03 14.65 -9.01
N LEU A 376 15.12 15.16 -8.19
CA LEU A 376 13.96 14.40 -7.73
C LEU A 376 13.10 13.91 -8.91
N ASN A 377 12.98 14.69 -9.99
CA ASN A 377 12.28 14.30 -11.21
C ASN A 377 12.95 13.09 -11.89
N GLU A 378 14.27 13.12 -12.09
CA GLU A 378 15.01 12.00 -12.69
C GLU A 378 14.87 10.73 -11.84
N MET A 379 14.92 10.85 -10.50
CA MET A 379 14.65 9.72 -9.61
C MET A 379 13.22 9.18 -9.81
N PHE A 380 12.22 10.05 -9.90
CA PHE A 380 10.84 9.64 -10.15
C PHE A 380 10.69 8.91 -11.50
N LEU A 381 11.34 9.40 -12.56
CA LEU A 381 11.34 8.72 -13.87
C LEU A 381 12.01 7.35 -13.81
N VAL A 382 13.05 7.18 -12.98
CA VAL A 382 13.64 5.87 -12.71
C VAL A 382 12.63 4.95 -12.02
N ALA A 383 11.92 5.43 -10.99
CA ALA A 383 10.88 4.65 -10.32
C ALA A 383 9.80 4.17 -11.31
N ASP A 384 9.35 5.05 -12.21
CA ASP A 384 8.28 4.75 -13.19
C ASP A 384 8.65 3.62 -14.18
N THR A 385 9.94 3.27 -14.29
CA THR A 385 10.36 2.11 -15.09
C THR A 385 10.20 0.76 -14.40
N TYR A 386 9.92 0.76 -13.09
CA TYR A 386 9.77 -0.45 -12.29
C TYR A 386 8.29 -0.70 -11.96
N PRO A 387 7.86 -1.97 -11.81
CA PRO A 387 6.53 -2.26 -11.29
C PRO A 387 6.34 -1.61 -9.91
N LYS A 388 5.17 -1.01 -9.65
CA LYS A 388 4.89 -0.26 -8.40
C LYS A 388 5.19 -1.07 -7.12
N ASP A 389 4.91 -2.37 -7.15
CA ASP A 389 5.13 -3.24 -5.99
C ASP A 389 6.57 -3.76 -5.83
N SER A 390 7.44 -3.50 -6.81
CA SER A 390 8.82 -4.01 -6.84
C SER A 390 9.69 -3.41 -5.74
N LYS A 391 10.77 -4.13 -5.41
CA LYS A 391 11.75 -3.65 -4.43
C LYS A 391 12.48 -2.40 -4.95
N GLU A 392 12.76 -2.38 -6.25
CA GLU A 392 13.48 -1.32 -6.95
C GLU A 392 12.68 -0.02 -6.93
N PHE A 393 11.37 -0.07 -7.21
CA PHE A 393 10.47 1.08 -7.08
C PHE A 393 10.55 1.67 -5.66
N LYS A 394 10.46 0.81 -4.64
CA LYS A 394 10.53 1.21 -3.22
C LYS A 394 11.87 1.84 -2.86
N GLU A 395 12.97 1.26 -3.32
CA GLU A 395 14.33 1.73 -3.05
C GLU A 395 14.57 3.15 -3.62
N VAL A 396 14.00 3.46 -4.79
CA VAL A 396 14.10 4.80 -5.40
C VAL A 396 13.49 5.87 -4.50
N PHE A 397 12.29 5.66 -3.96
CA PHE A 397 11.66 6.62 -3.04
C PHE A 397 12.40 6.72 -1.71
N ASP A 398 12.93 5.62 -1.18
CA ASP A 398 13.76 5.64 0.04
C ASP A 398 15.07 6.41 -0.16
N ILE A 399 15.65 6.39 -1.37
CA ILE A 399 16.79 7.24 -1.75
C ILE A 399 16.35 8.70 -1.88
N ALA A 400 15.26 8.96 -2.60
CA ALA A 400 14.72 10.31 -2.79
C ALA A 400 14.42 11.01 -1.46
N ALA A 401 13.78 10.33 -0.51
CA ALA A 401 13.48 10.86 0.82
C ALA A 401 14.74 11.21 1.64
N ARG A 402 15.86 10.51 1.40
CA ARG A 402 17.15 10.80 2.07
C ARG A 402 17.91 11.95 1.42
N ILE A 403 17.81 12.10 0.10
CA ILE A 403 18.49 13.18 -0.63
C ILE A 403 17.70 14.48 -0.54
N TYR A 404 16.36 14.38 -0.51
CA TYR A 404 15.41 15.50 -0.49
C TYR A 404 14.48 15.42 0.74
N PRO A 405 15.02 15.46 1.97
CA PRO A 405 14.22 15.28 3.18
C PRO A 405 13.21 16.42 3.43
N ASP A 406 13.46 17.59 2.88
CA ASP A 406 12.61 18.78 3.07
C ASP A 406 11.75 19.11 1.84
N ASP A 407 11.86 18.33 0.75
CA ASP A 407 11.07 18.56 -0.46
C ASP A 407 9.64 18.03 -0.28
N PRO A 408 8.60 18.87 -0.44
CA PRO A 408 7.22 18.47 -0.16
C PRO A 408 6.71 17.35 -1.08
N ILE A 409 7.16 17.29 -2.33
CA ILE A 409 6.76 16.24 -3.28
C ILE A 409 7.46 14.92 -2.95
N ALA A 410 8.74 14.96 -2.57
CA ALA A 410 9.45 13.78 -2.08
C ALA A 410 8.77 13.22 -0.83
N GLN A 411 8.39 14.09 0.11
CA GLN A 411 7.66 13.70 1.32
C GLN A 411 6.28 13.11 0.99
N LEU A 412 5.50 13.75 0.12
CA LEU A 412 4.19 13.24 -0.31
C LEU A 412 4.28 11.85 -0.93
N ASN A 413 5.17 11.66 -1.91
CA ASN A 413 5.30 10.40 -2.62
C ASN A 413 5.83 9.29 -1.72
N THR A 414 6.71 9.62 -0.77
CA THR A 414 7.17 8.67 0.27
C THR A 414 6.01 8.25 1.17
N ALA A 415 5.12 9.17 1.56
CA ALA A 415 3.95 8.84 2.36
C ALA A 415 2.95 7.96 1.60
N ALA A 416 2.75 8.17 0.30
CA ALA A 416 1.93 7.29 -0.51
C ALA A 416 2.48 5.84 -0.48
N LEU A 417 3.80 5.67 -0.63
CA LEU A 417 4.44 4.37 -0.51
C LEU A 417 4.32 3.76 0.90
N GLU A 418 4.39 4.58 1.94
CA GLU A 418 4.16 4.14 3.33
C GLU A 418 2.74 3.59 3.51
N LEU A 419 1.73 4.23 2.91
CA LEU A 419 0.34 3.73 2.94
C LEU A 419 0.19 2.41 2.19
N GLU A 420 0.82 2.26 1.02
CA GLU A 420 0.82 0.98 0.29
C GLU A 420 1.44 -0.16 1.10
N LYS A 421 2.46 0.15 1.92
CA LYS A 421 3.13 -0.81 2.82
C LYS A 421 2.36 -1.04 4.14
N GLY A 422 1.25 -0.33 4.37
CA GLY A 422 0.50 -0.38 5.63
C GLY A 422 1.18 0.37 6.80
N ALA A 423 2.22 1.17 6.55
CA ALA A 423 2.88 2.02 7.53
C ALA A 423 2.08 3.33 7.77
N VAL A 424 0.81 3.19 8.12
CA VAL A 424 -0.17 4.29 8.13
C VAL A 424 0.20 5.43 9.07
N ASP A 425 0.67 5.14 10.29
CA ASP A 425 1.03 6.19 11.26
C ASP A 425 2.25 7.02 10.79
N ALA A 426 3.22 6.39 10.13
CA ALA A 426 4.37 7.09 9.56
C ALA A 426 3.94 8.04 8.43
N ALA A 427 3.05 7.57 7.55
CA ALA A 427 2.48 8.39 6.49
C ALA A 427 1.71 9.59 7.05
N ILE A 428 0.90 9.42 8.10
CA ILE A 428 0.17 10.53 8.74
C ILE A 428 1.15 11.58 9.28
N ILE A 429 2.18 11.18 10.03
CA ILE A 429 3.19 12.10 10.59
C ILE A 429 3.86 12.92 9.48
N ARG A 430 4.11 12.30 8.33
CA ARG A 430 4.73 12.95 7.18
C ARG A 430 3.76 13.91 6.49
N LEU A 431 2.57 13.43 6.15
CA LEU A 431 1.57 14.19 5.39
C LEU A 431 1.01 15.37 6.17
N GLN A 432 0.89 15.29 7.50
CA GLN A 432 0.40 16.40 8.34
C GLN A 432 1.28 17.66 8.27
N LYS A 433 2.54 17.52 7.85
CA LYS A 433 3.46 18.65 7.65
C LYS A 433 3.30 19.33 6.30
N LEU A 434 2.50 18.74 5.40
CA LEU A 434 2.33 19.20 4.02
C LEU A 434 0.98 19.91 3.88
N ASP A 435 1.02 21.12 3.32
CA ASP A 435 -0.18 21.88 2.99
C ASP A 435 -0.40 21.86 1.48
N MET A 436 -0.78 20.69 0.96
CA MET A 436 -1.07 20.51 -0.46
C MET A 436 -2.26 19.56 -0.70
N PRO A 437 -3.04 19.76 -1.77
CA PRO A 437 -4.28 19.00 -2.01
C PRO A 437 -4.09 17.48 -2.09
N GLU A 438 -3.03 17.01 -2.75
CA GLU A 438 -2.70 15.59 -2.89
C GLU A 438 -2.35 14.95 -1.53
N ALA A 439 -1.74 15.72 -0.62
CA ALA A 439 -1.47 15.27 0.73
C ALA A 439 -2.76 15.11 1.53
N TRP A 440 -3.76 15.98 1.32
CA TRP A 440 -5.07 15.85 1.96
C TRP A 440 -5.81 14.61 1.45
N ASN A 441 -5.74 14.29 0.14
CA ASN A 441 -6.28 13.03 -0.37
C ASN A 441 -5.65 11.83 0.34
N ASN A 442 -4.32 11.78 0.42
CA ASN A 442 -3.61 10.67 1.05
C ASN A 442 -3.86 10.60 2.57
N LEU A 443 -4.03 11.74 3.26
CA LEU A 443 -4.46 11.79 4.66
C LEU A 443 -5.86 11.20 4.83
N GLY A 444 -6.78 11.55 3.93
CA GLY A 444 -8.11 10.97 3.88
C GLY A 444 -8.03 9.44 3.86
N VAL A 445 -7.31 8.88 2.88
CA VAL A 445 -7.09 7.42 2.76
C VAL A 445 -6.45 6.84 4.02
N ALA A 446 -5.43 7.50 4.59
CA ALA A 446 -4.77 7.05 5.81
C ALA A 446 -5.75 6.90 6.99
N TYR A 447 -6.62 7.88 7.23
CA TYR A 447 -7.63 7.80 8.29
C TYR A 447 -8.70 6.74 7.99
N LEU A 448 -9.07 6.55 6.72
CA LEU A 448 -9.98 5.48 6.32
C LEU A 448 -9.39 4.09 6.59
N MET A 449 -8.08 3.89 6.37
CA MET A 449 -7.39 2.65 6.75
C MET A 449 -7.39 2.41 8.27
N LYS A 450 -7.47 3.48 9.07
CA LYS A 450 -7.65 3.42 10.54
C LYS A 450 -9.11 3.30 10.99
N GLN A 451 -10.05 3.20 10.05
CA GLN A 451 -11.50 3.20 10.31
C GLN A 451 -12.00 4.50 10.98
N GLU A 452 -11.23 5.59 10.89
CA GLU A 452 -11.63 6.94 11.32
C GLU A 452 -12.40 7.62 10.18
N TYR A 453 -13.61 7.12 9.88
CA TYR A 453 -14.36 7.45 8.65
C TYR A 453 -14.73 8.94 8.53
N GLU A 454 -15.16 9.57 9.62
CA GLU A 454 -15.54 10.99 9.65
C GLU A 454 -14.34 11.87 9.27
N LYS A 455 -13.22 11.68 9.97
CA LYS A 455 -11.97 12.41 9.72
C LYS A 455 -11.39 12.12 8.34
N GLY A 456 -11.46 10.86 7.88
CA GLY A 456 -11.10 10.51 6.51
C GLY A 456 -11.93 11.28 5.48
N GLY A 457 -13.24 11.37 5.70
CA GLY A 457 -14.17 12.16 4.90
C GLY A 457 -13.81 13.65 4.87
N GLU A 458 -13.53 14.26 6.01
CA GLU A 458 -13.14 15.69 6.10
C GLU A 458 -11.92 16.01 5.22
N TYR A 459 -10.87 15.19 5.27
CA TYR A 459 -9.68 15.39 4.46
C TYR A 459 -9.93 15.15 2.97
N LEU A 460 -10.74 14.15 2.61
CA LEU A 460 -11.15 13.92 1.22
C LEU A 460 -11.96 15.11 0.70
N GLU A 461 -12.90 15.64 1.47
CA GLU A 461 -13.69 16.83 1.09
C GLU A 461 -12.79 18.06 0.91
N LYS A 462 -11.82 18.26 1.82
CA LYS A 462 -10.80 19.31 1.67
C LYS A 462 -10.03 19.18 0.34
N ALA A 463 -9.64 17.96 -0.05
CA ALA A 463 -8.96 17.69 -1.31
C ALA A 463 -9.87 17.88 -2.54
N ILE A 464 -11.14 17.50 -2.46
CA ILE A 464 -12.16 17.70 -3.50
C ILE A 464 -12.36 19.19 -3.77
N ASN A 465 -12.49 20.00 -2.71
CA ASN A 465 -12.65 21.45 -2.81
C ASN A 465 -11.45 22.15 -3.45
N ALA A 466 -10.27 21.51 -3.42
CA ALA A 466 -9.07 21.95 -4.11
C ALA A 466 -8.88 21.29 -5.50
N GLY A 467 -9.85 20.52 -5.99
CA GLY A 467 -9.89 20.01 -7.37
C GLY A 467 -9.33 18.60 -7.57
N ILE A 468 -9.00 17.85 -6.51
CA ILE A 468 -8.42 16.50 -6.64
C ILE A 468 -9.49 15.47 -7.03
N GLN A 469 -9.42 14.98 -8.27
CA GLN A 469 -10.37 13.97 -8.79
C GLN A 469 -10.25 12.62 -8.08
N THR A 470 -9.03 12.21 -7.71
CA THR A 470 -8.79 10.99 -6.92
C THR A 470 -9.55 11.00 -5.59
N ALA A 471 -9.71 12.17 -4.97
CA ALA A 471 -10.45 12.33 -3.73
C ALA A 471 -11.96 12.18 -3.93
N VAL A 472 -12.50 12.62 -5.08
CA VAL A 472 -13.91 12.39 -5.46
C VAL A 472 -14.17 10.88 -5.57
N TYR A 473 -13.28 10.15 -6.22
CA TYR A 473 -13.35 8.69 -6.32
C TYR A 473 -13.32 8.04 -4.93
N ASN A 474 -12.36 8.41 -4.09
CA ASN A 474 -12.22 7.87 -2.73
C ASN A 474 -13.44 8.17 -1.85
N MET A 475 -14.04 9.36 -1.98
CA MET A 475 -15.28 9.71 -1.28
C MET A 475 -16.45 8.84 -1.73
N GLY A 476 -16.52 8.53 -3.04
CA GLY A 476 -17.50 7.57 -3.56
C GLY A 476 -17.34 6.17 -2.98
N GLN A 477 -16.09 5.70 -2.84
CA GLN A 477 -15.78 4.41 -2.19
C GLN A 477 -16.20 4.40 -0.71
N LEU A 478 -15.91 5.48 0.02
CA LEU A 478 -16.35 5.63 1.41
C LEU A 478 -17.87 5.61 1.54
N ALA A 479 -18.59 6.37 0.71
CA ALA A 479 -20.04 6.44 0.74
C ALA A 479 -20.69 5.09 0.43
N ALA A 480 -20.16 4.34 -0.54
CA ALA A 480 -20.63 2.99 -0.86
C ALA A 480 -20.37 2.01 0.29
N TRP A 481 -19.20 2.10 0.95
CA TRP A 481 -18.87 1.28 2.11
C TRP A 481 -19.83 1.53 3.27
N LEU A 482 -20.08 2.79 3.63
CA LEU A 482 -20.95 3.13 4.76
C LEU A 482 -22.38 2.62 4.58
N LYS A 483 -22.92 2.63 3.36
CA LYS A 483 -24.24 2.05 3.04
C LYS A 483 -24.35 0.54 3.30
N THR A 484 -23.23 -0.18 3.31
CA THR A 484 -23.22 -1.63 3.63
C THR A 484 -23.14 -1.90 5.14
N GLN A 485 -22.86 -0.87 5.94
CA GLN A 485 -22.77 -0.96 7.39
C GLN A 485 -24.09 -0.57 8.10
N GLU A 486 -25.02 0.02 7.35
CA GLU A 486 -26.41 0.30 7.75
C GLU A 486 -27.30 -0.93 7.51
#